data_AF-A0A9D2HC26-F1
#
_entry.id   AF-A0A9D2HC26-F1
#
_cell.length_a   1.000
_cell.length_b   1.000
_cell.length_c   1.000
_cell.angle_alpha   90.00
_cell.angle_beta   90.00
_cell.angle_gamma   90.00
#
_symmetry.space_group_name_H-M   'P 1'
#
loop_
_entity.id
_entity.type
_entity.pdbx_description
1 polymer ?
#
loop_
_entity_poly.entity_id
_entity_poly.type
_entity_poly.pdbx_seq_one_letter_code
_entity_poly.pdbx_strand_id
1 'polypeptide(L)'
;MSTLPFSPSAASVRTPPAWLDALRPDDELAASAYENTPAHLRALLKSAVAFYFHLWGEAPAEETRRVRSSAAGFAWARAESPVSWTLAVLDPAHASPARLLAALLPAVLAGVEPVLIVCPDHPPLPVQSVALELAGLENLYVVPTAARSAGPSLSDLVRELATRGEGRLLLFPTEQSRFALAFRTLRETARALRLRLWQDTPAPRLALLADADEASALADRLRWAHGDAVQEAVSPKARPDRRGFDAWYAVRPDVFEEAATDFPSLLFGPGLEACWLHERLTPAFFRVARHAVRLHP
;
A
#
# COMPACT_ATOMS: atom_id res chain seq x y z
N MET A 1 -1.02 19.42 -40.56
CA MET A 1 -0.49 18.46 -39.56
C MET A 1 -1.44 18.40 -38.37
N SER A 2 -2.38 17.45 -38.36
CA SER A 2 -3.33 17.30 -37.22
C SER A 2 -2.71 16.36 -36.17
N THR A 3 -2.45 16.89 -34.98
CA THR A 3 -1.95 16.17 -33.79
C THR A 3 -3.08 15.33 -33.18
N LEU A 4 -2.74 14.14 -32.66
CA LEU A 4 -3.70 13.37 -31.86
C LEU A 4 -4.03 14.20 -30.61
N PRO A 5 -5.30 14.54 -30.35
CA PRO A 5 -5.65 15.37 -29.21
C PRO A 5 -5.47 14.55 -27.93
N PHE A 6 -4.39 14.80 -27.23
CA PHE A 6 -4.37 14.65 -25.78
C PHE A 6 -4.45 16.07 -25.24
N SER A 7 -5.65 16.50 -24.82
CA SER A 7 -5.71 17.59 -23.85
C SER A 7 -5.05 17.06 -22.57
N PRO A 8 -4.14 17.82 -21.94
CA PRO A 8 -3.66 17.47 -20.61
C PRO A 8 -4.88 17.28 -19.71
N SER A 9 -4.86 16.21 -18.92
CA SER A 9 -5.90 15.94 -17.94
C SER A 9 -6.11 17.20 -17.11
N ALA A 10 -7.36 17.67 -16.98
CA ALA A 10 -7.69 18.80 -16.11
C ALA A 10 -6.98 18.61 -14.77
N ALA A 11 -6.33 19.67 -14.26
CA ALA A 11 -5.58 19.62 -13.01
C ALA A 11 -6.45 18.93 -11.94
N SER A 12 -6.04 17.74 -11.50
CA SER A 12 -6.77 17.07 -10.42
C SER A 12 -6.71 17.99 -9.21
N VAL A 13 -7.85 18.16 -8.55
CA VAL A 13 -7.89 18.86 -7.28
C VAL A 13 -7.11 18.00 -6.29
N ARG A 14 -5.88 18.42 -5.97
CA ARG A 14 -4.93 17.70 -5.11
C ARG A 14 -5.26 17.80 -3.63
N THR A 15 -6.22 18.64 -3.25
CA THR A 15 -6.58 18.86 -1.85
C THR A 15 -7.62 17.85 -1.37
N PRO A 16 -7.48 17.33 -0.14
CA PRO A 16 -8.53 16.55 0.53
C PRO A 16 -9.85 17.34 0.63
N PRO A 17 -11.00 16.68 0.83
CA PRO A 17 -12.22 17.34 1.27
C PRO A 17 -12.00 18.17 2.55
N ALA A 18 -12.36 19.45 2.52
CA ALA A 18 -12.07 20.39 3.60
C ALA A 18 -12.68 19.99 4.95
N TRP A 19 -13.79 19.26 4.95
CA TRP A 19 -14.42 18.78 6.18
C TRP A 19 -13.58 17.71 6.91
N LEU A 20 -12.62 17.08 6.23
CA LEU A 20 -11.71 16.11 6.86
C LEU A 20 -10.71 16.78 7.80
N ASP A 21 -10.37 18.05 7.61
CA ASP A 21 -9.34 18.70 8.45
C ASP A 21 -9.75 18.76 9.93
N ALA A 22 -11.05 18.84 10.22
CA ALA A 22 -11.58 18.77 11.59
C ALA A 22 -11.51 17.36 12.22
N LEU A 23 -11.15 16.34 11.43
CA LEU A 23 -11.06 14.94 11.84
C LEU A 23 -9.60 14.43 11.88
N ARG A 24 -8.62 15.31 11.71
CA ARG A 24 -7.21 14.97 11.89
C ARG A 24 -6.96 14.63 13.36
N PRO A 25 -6.22 13.54 13.67
CA PRO A 25 -5.74 13.30 15.02
C PRO A 25 -4.74 14.39 15.42
N ASP A 26 -4.50 14.51 16.73
CA ASP A 26 -3.47 15.40 17.27
C ASP A 26 -2.07 14.96 16.80
N ASP A 27 -1.20 15.92 16.46
CA ASP A 27 0.19 15.69 16.07
C ASP A 27 0.98 14.98 17.18
N GLU A 28 0.58 15.18 18.45
CA GLU A 28 1.16 14.45 19.60
C GLU A 28 1.04 12.93 19.47
N LEU A 29 0.03 12.43 18.74
CA LEU A 29 -0.17 10.99 18.52
C LEU A 29 0.97 10.38 17.71
N ALA A 30 1.38 11.04 16.61
CA ALA A 30 2.47 10.59 15.77
C ALA A 30 3.82 10.75 16.48
N ALA A 31 4.03 11.90 17.13
CA ALA A 31 5.24 12.19 17.89
C ALA A 31 5.49 11.17 19.00
N SER A 32 4.47 10.91 19.83
CA SER A 32 4.56 9.94 20.93
C SER A 32 4.80 8.52 20.42
N ALA A 33 4.14 8.11 19.33
CA ALA A 33 4.38 6.81 18.73
C ALA A 33 5.84 6.67 18.24
N TYR A 34 6.38 7.70 17.62
CA TYR A 34 7.75 7.73 17.10
C TYR A 34 8.79 7.67 18.22
N GLU A 35 8.63 8.50 19.26
CA GLU A 35 9.54 8.57 20.41
C GLU A 35 9.57 7.27 21.22
N ASN A 36 8.39 6.65 21.41
CA ASN A 36 8.27 5.39 22.13
C ASN A 36 8.71 4.17 21.32
N THR A 37 9.02 4.33 20.03
CA THR A 37 9.51 3.22 19.20
C THR A 37 11.04 3.14 19.21
N PRO A 38 11.63 1.99 19.64
CA PRO A 38 13.07 1.77 19.62
C PRO A 38 13.72 2.10 18.27
N ALA A 39 14.91 2.72 18.32
CA ALA A 39 15.61 3.19 17.12
C ALA A 39 15.87 2.09 16.08
N HIS A 40 16.20 0.87 16.54
CA HIS A 40 16.46 -0.26 15.64
C HIS A 40 15.18 -0.72 14.90
N LEU A 41 14.00 -0.61 15.53
CA LEU A 41 12.73 -0.95 14.87
C LEU A 41 12.31 0.14 13.87
N ARG A 42 12.52 1.43 14.22
CA ARG A 42 12.36 2.53 13.25
C ARG A 42 13.28 2.37 12.05
N ALA A 43 14.51 1.87 12.25
CA ALA A 43 15.44 1.60 11.16
C ALA A 43 14.93 0.52 10.20
N LEU A 44 14.23 -0.51 10.68
CA LEU A 44 13.61 -1.52 9.81
C LEU A 44 12.55 -0.91 8.89
N LEU A 45 11.68 -0.03 9.41
CA LEU A 45 10.68 0.66 8.59
C LEU A 45 11.34 1.59 7.57
N LYS A 46 12.40 2.32 7.95
CA LYS A 46 13.18 3.14 7.02
C LYS A 46 13.80 2.29 5.91
N SER A 47 14.37 1.14 6.25
CA SER A 47 14.87 0.17 5.27
C SER A 47 13.76 -0.30 4.33
N ALA A 48 12.56 -0.56 4.85
CA ALA A 48 11.41 -0.94 4.02
C ALA A 48 11.00 0.19 3.05
N VAL A 49 10.88 1.43 3.54
CA VAL A 49 10.62 2.60 2.69
C VAL A 49 11.69 2.71 1.61
N ALA A 50 12.97 2.71 1.97
CA ALA A 50 14.08 2.79 1.02
C ALA A 50 14.07 1.64 0.00
N PHE A 51 13.72 0.42 0.44
CA PHE A 51 13.57 -0.74 -0.43
C PHE A 51 12.50 -0.52 -1.51
N TYR A 52 11.33 0.02 -1.16
CA TYR A 52 10.27 0.30 -2.14
C TYR A 52 10.67 1.40 -3.13
N PHE A 53 11.35 2.46 -2.67
CA PHE A 53 11.93 3.47 -3.56
C PHE A 53 12.96 2.88 -4.51
N HIS A 54 13.81 1.97 -4.03
CA HIS A 54 14.77 1.26 -4.87
C HIS A 54 14.10 0.33 -5.89
N LEU A 55 13.09 -0.43 -5.45
CA LEU A 55 12.42 -1.45 -6.26
C LEU A 55 11.64 -0.84 -7.43
N TRP A 56 10.96 0.28 -7.21
CA TRP A 56 10.05 0.85 -8.19
C TRP A 56 10.51 2.18 -8.78
N GLY A 57 11.31 2.95 -8.05
CA GLY A 57 11.60 4.35 -8.40
C GLY A 57 10.36 5.24 -8.38
N GLU A 58 10.58 6.54 -8.53
CA GLU A 58 9.48 7.50 -8.74
C GLU A 58 9.05 7.48 -10.21
N ALA A 59 7.76 7.25 -10.46
CA ALA A 59 7.20 7.29 -11.80
C ALA A 59 7.06 8.74 -12.29
N PRO A 60 7.17 9.00 -13.60
CA PRO A 60 6.92 10.33 -14.15
C PRO A 60 5.48 10.77 -13.89
N ALA A 61 5.29 12.07 -13.62
CA ALA A 61 3.97 12.66 -13.39
C ALA A 61 3.01 12.44 -14.57
N GLU A 62 3.51 12.49 -15.80
CA GLU A 62 2.77 12.13 -17.01
C GLU A 62 3.74 11.55 -18.04
N GLU A 63 3.35 10.48 -18.71
CA GLU A 63 4.11 9.87 -19.81
C GLU A 63 3.21 9.77 -21.05
N THR A 64 3.63 10.34 -22.18
CA THR A 64 2.89 10.22 -23.44
C THR A 64 3.77 9.62 -24.53
N ARG A 65 3.36 8.46 -25.05
CA ARG A 65 3.99 7.79 -26.20
C ARG A 65 3.11 7.93 -27.44
N ARG A 66 3.68 8.39 -28.56
CA ARG A 66 2.99 8.52 -29.84
C ARG A 66 3.75 7.76 -30.92
N VAL A 67 3.05 6.97 -31.71
CA VAL A 67 3.61 6.20 -32.81
C VAL A 67 2.78 6.40 -34.07
N ARG A 68 3.47 6.59 -35.20
CA ARG A 68 2.89 6.62 -36.53
C ARG A 68 3.58 5.56 -37.36
N SER A 69 2.80 4.66 -37.96
CA SER A 69 3.33 3.70 -38.92
C SER A 69 2.67 3.99 -40.27
N SER A 70 3.44 4.62 -41.17
CA SER A 70 3.01 4.86 -42.55
C SER A 70 2.76 3.53 -43.28
N ALA A 71 3.60 2.53 -43.04
CA ALA A 71 3.48 1.20 -43.66
C ALA A 71 2.24 0.43 -43.19
N ALA A 72 1.83 0.58 -41.92
CA ALA A 72 0.65 -0.11 -41.39
C ALA A 72 -0.64 0.69 -41.55
N GLY A 73 -0.59 1.96 -41.98
CA GLY A 73 -1.79 2.80 -42.12
C GLY A 73 -2.45 3.16 -40.78
N PHE A 74 -1.74 3.09 -39.66
CA PHE A 74 -2.27 3.42 -38.32
C PHE A 74 -1.41 4.46 -37.61
N ALA A 75 -2.05 5.26 -36.78
CA ALA A 75 -1.41 6.08 -35.75
C ALA A 75 -2.05 5.80 -34.40
N TRP A 76 -1.23 5.70 -33.36
CA TRP A 76 -1.71 5.57 -31.99
C TRP A 76 -0.93 6.45 -31.03
N ALA A 77 -1.57 6.79 -29.93
CA ALA A 77 -0.97 7.46 -28.80
C ALA A 77 -1.48 6.86 -27.49
N ARG A 78 -0.60 6.75 -26.50
CA ARG A 78 -0.87 6.30 -25.15
C ARG A 78 -0.40 7.39 -24.20
N ALA A 79 -1.27 7.82 -23.30
CA ALA A 79 -0.90 8.70 -22.20
C ALA A 79 -1.14 7.97 -20.88
N GLU A 80 -0.18 8.04 -19.97
CA GLU A 80 -0.23 7.46 -18.64
C GLU A 80 -0.02 8.53 -17.58
N SER A 81 -0.91 8.57 -16.59
CA SER A 81 -0.83 9.47 -15.46
C SER A 81 -1.22 8.72 -14.17
N PRO A 82 -0.83 9.20 -12.98
CA PRO A 82 -1.42 8.74 -11.74
C PRO A 82 -2.94 8.93 -11.74
N VAL A 83 -3.63 8.16 -10.89
CA VAL A 83 -5.01 8.45 -10.49
C VAL A 83 -5.08 9.76 -9.70
N SER A 84 -6.26 10.37 -9.64
CA SER A 84 -6.47 11.65 -8.96
C SER A 84 -6.36 11.56 -7.44
N TRP A 85 -6.59 10.38 -6.86
CA TRP A 85 -6.54 10.16 -5.41
C TRP A 85 -6.42 8.67 -5.06
N THR A 86 -5.90 8.38 -3.89
CA THR A 86 -5.99 7.06 -3.24
C THR A 86 -6.61 7.24 -1.86
N LEU A 87 -7.57 6.40 -1.50
CA LEU A 87 -8.12 6.32 -0.15
C LEU A 87 -7.78 4.96 0.44
N ALA A 88 -7.10 4.96 1.58
CA ALA A 88 -6.85 3.80 2.41
C ALA A 88 -7.78 3.85 3.62
N VAL A 89 -8.56 2.79 3.83
CA VAL A 89 -9.38 2.64 5.04
C VAL A 89 -8.74 1.56 5.91
N LEU A 90 -8.19 2.01 7.04
CA LEU A 90 -7.36 1.23 7.94
C LEU A 90 -8.16 0.83 9.16
N ASP A 91 -8.28 -0.48 9.40
CA ASP A 91 -8.81 -0.94 10.68
C ASP A 91 -7.82 -0.58 11.81
N PRO A 92 -8.29 0.04 12.91
CA PRO A 92 -7.44 0.37 14.04
C PRO A 92 -6.78 -0.85 14.72
N ALA A 93 -7.20 -2.08 14.44
CA ALA A 93 -6.57 -3.30 14.94
C ALA A 93 -5.68 -4.00 13.90
N HIS A 94 -5.51 -3.46 12.69
CA HIS A 94 -4.60 -4.02 11.68
C HIS A 94 -3.13 -3.86 12.12
N ALA A 95 -2.49 -4.93 12.55
CA ALA A 95 -1.23 -4.81 13.29
C ALA A 95 0.05 -4.77 12.42
N SER A 96 -0.04 -4.86 11.09
CA SER A 96 1.16 -4.99 10.24
C SER A 96 1.57 -3.69 9.55
N PRO A 97 2.55 -2.94 10.09
CA PRO A 97 3.14 -1.80 9.37
C PRO A 97 3.83 -2.22 8.06
N ALA A 98 4.41 -3.43 8.00
CA ALA A 98 5.09 -3.91 6.80
C ALA A 98 4.10 -4.04 5.61
N ARG A 99 2.95 -4.70 5.84
CA ARG A 99 1.90 -4.84 4.80
C ARG A 99 1.25 -3.50 4.47
N LEU A 100 1.11 -2.60 5.45
CA LEU A 100 0.59 -1.25 5.26
C LEU A 100 1.49 -0.43 4.32
N LEU A 101 2.79 -0.36 4.62
CA LEU A 101 3.76 0.36 3.78
C LEU A 101 3.86 -0.23 2.38
N ALA A 102 3.93 -1.55 2.27
CA ALA A 102 3.99 -2.26 0.98
C ALA A 102 2.78 -1.94 0.08
N ALA A 103 1.63 -1.59 0.67
CA ALA A 103 0.42 -1.26 -0.06
C ALA A 103 0.27 0.24 -0.35
N LEU A 104 0.79 1.12 0.50
CA LEU A 104 0.68 2.57 0.35
C LEU A 104 1.78 3.18 -0.53
N LEU A 105 3.03 2.73 -0.38
CA LEU A 105 4.15 3.32 -1.14
C LEU A 105 4.03 3.18 -2.66
N PRO A 106 3.44 2.12 -3.25
CA PRO A 106 3.23 2.12 -4.69
C PRO A 106 2.33 3.27 -5.17
N ALA A 107 1.41 3.79 -4.35
CA ALA A 107 0.60 4.97 -4.68
C ALA A 107 1.43 6.25 -4.67
N VAL A 108 2.27 6.41 -3.65
CA VAL A 108 3.21 7.54 -3.52
C VAL A 108 4.16 7.57 -4.72
N LEU A 109 4.78 6.43 -5.02
CA LEU A 109 5.75 6.27 -6.10
C LEU A 109 5.11 6.36 -7.49
N ALA A 110 3.81 6.13 -7.60
CA ALA A 110 3.06 6.41 -8.83
C ALA A 110 2.80 7.91 -9.05
N GLY A 111 3.02 8.76 -8.04
CA GLY A 111 2.73 10.19 -8.05
C GLY A 111 1.29 10.55 -7.72
N VAL A 112 0.56 9.70 -6.99
CA VAL A 112 -0.83 9.99 -6.61
C VAL A 112 -0.87 11.06 -5.52
N GLU A 113 -1.68 12.10 -5.74
CA GLU A 113 -1.89 13.16 -4.76
C GLU A 113 -3.35 13.66 -4.80
N PRO A 114 -4.13 13.52 -3.71
CA PRO A 114 -3.71 13.07 -2.38
C PRO A 114 -3.78 11.53 -2.17
N VAL A 115 -2.92 11.01 -1.29
CA VAL A 115 -3.10 9.70 -0.62
C VAL A 115 -3.72 9.97 0.75
N LEU A 116 -4.94 9.51 0.96
CA LEU A 116 -5.73 9.71 2.19
C LEU A 116 -5.76 8.42 3.01
N ILE A 117 -5.57 8.50 4.32
CA ILE A 117 -5.68 7.39 5.25
C ILE A 117 -6.80 7.70 6.25
N VAL A 118 -7.75 6.79 6.36
CA VAL A 118 -8.91 6.94 7.25
C VAL A 118 -9.00 5.77 8.19
N CYS A 119 -9.05 6.04 9.49
CA CYS A 119 -9.30 5.07 10.54
C CYS A 119 -10.74 5.21 11.05
N PRO A 120 -11.59 4.16 10.92
CA PRO A 120 -12.94 4.19 11.47
C PRO A 120 -12.94 4.25 13.01
N ASP A 121 -13.64 5.23 13.57
CA ASP A 121 -13.95 5.40 15.00
C ASP A 121 -12.79 5.58 15.99
N HIS A 122 -11.60 5.05 15.71
CA HIS A 122 -10.43 5.08 16.58
C HIS A 122 -9.18 5.51 15.80
N PRO A 123 -8.21 6.14 16.48
CA PRO A 123 -6.91 6.42 15.88
C PRO A 123 -6.15 5.14 15.53
N PRO A 124 -5.15 5.22 14.63
CA PRO A 124 -4.29 4.08 14.32
C PRO A 124 -3.46 3.63 15.53
N LEU A 125 -3.00 2.37 15.48
CA LEU A 125 -2.02 1.84 16.44
C LEU A 125 -0.71 2.63 16.36
N PRO A 126 0.06 2.72 17.47
CA PRO A 126 1.36 3.38 17.46
C PRO A 126 2.28 2.89 16.33
N VAL A 127 2.31 1.58 16.08
CA VAL A 127 3.15 1.00 15.03
C VAL A 127 2.74 1.45 13.61
N GLN A 128 1.45 1.64 13.38
CA GLN A 128 0.93 2.18 12.11
C GLN A 128 1.29 3.67 11.99
N SER A 129 1.11 4.45 13.06
CA SER A 129 1.47 5.87 13.09
C SER A 129 2.94 6.10 12.75
N VAL A 130 3.86 5.33 13.35
CA VAL A 130 5.29 5.43 13.03
C VAL A 130 5.59 5.07 11.58
N ALA A 131 4.91 4.06 11.03
CA ALA A 131 5.08 3.69 9.64
C ALA A 131 4.63 4.81 8.69
N LEU A 132 3.44 5.39 8.93
CA LEU A 132 2.91 6.50 8.14
C LEU A 132 3.80 7.74 8.24
N GLU A 133 4.25 8.09 9.44
CA GLU A 133 5.17 9.20 9.70
C GLU A 133 6.49 9.04 8.91
N LEU A 134 7.13 7.87 9.03
CA LEU A 134 8.37 7.57 8.32
C LEU A 134 8.23 7.54 6.79
N ALA A 135 7.01 7.34 6.30
CA ALA A 135 6.67 7.37 4.88
C ALA A 135 6.23 8.76 4.39
N GLY A 136 6.13 9.77 5.26
CA GLY A 136 5.63 11.11 4.91
C GLY A 136 4.13 11.13 4.56
N LEU A 137 3.35 10.20 5.11
CA LEU A 137 1.91 10.06 4.83
C LEU A 137 1.06 10.76 5.90
N GLU A 138 0.89 12.07 5.72
CA GLU A 138 0.31 12.98 6.73
C GLU A 138 -1.22 13.14 6.66
N ASN A 139 -1.87 12.73 5.56
CA ASN A 139 -3.32 12.86 5.40
C ASN A 139 -4.06 11.73 6.12
N LEU A 140 -3.92 11.68 7.44
CA LEU A 140 -4.54 10.74 8.35
C LEU A 140 -5.77 11.36 9.03
N TYR A 141 -6.88 10.63 9.06
CA TYR A 141 -8.13 11.09 9.65
C TYR A 141 -8.83 9.98 10.44
N VAL A 142 -9.50 10.36 11.53
CA VAL A 142 -10.36 9.44 12.30
C VAL A 142 -11.81 9.77 11.99
N VAL A 143 -12.49 8.90 11.26
CA VAL A 143 -13.87 9.15 10.79
C VAL A 143 -14.86 8.34 11.62
N PRO A 144 -15.76 9.00 12.36
CA PRO A 144 -16.82 8.32 13.10
C PRO A 144 -17.79 7.58 12.17
N THR A 145 -18.08 6.31 12.44
CA THR A 145 -19.01 5.48 11.66
C THR A 145 -20.37 5.28 12.32
N ALA A 146 -20.52 5.66 13.59
CA ALA A 146 -21.78 5.56 14.32
C ALA A 146 -22.92 6.37 13.65
N ALA A 147 -24.11 5.78 13.56
CA ALA A 147 -25.29 6.38 12.93
C ALA A 147 -25.80 7.70 13.58
N ARG A 148 -25.23 8.12 14.71
CA ARG A 148 -25.57 9.37 15.41
C ARG A 148 -24.64 10.55 15.07
N SER A 149 -23.61 10.31 14.28
CA SER A 149 -22.73 11.35 13.76
C SER A 149 -23.51 12.19 12.74
N ALA A 150 -23.70 13.49 12.99
CA ALA A 150 -24.38 14.39 12.03
C ALA A 150 -23.53 14.69 10.77
N GLY A 151 -22.32 14.12 10.67
CA GLY A 151 -21.35 14.35 9.61
C GLY A 151 -21.40 13.31 8.46
N PRO A 152 -20.63 13.55 7.39
CA PRO A 152 -20.57 12.65 6.23
C PRO A 152 -20.05 11.26 6.61
N SER A 153 -20.61 10.20 6.01
CA SER A 153 -20.14 8.83 6.21
C SER A 153 -18.89 8.52 5.36
N LEU A 154 -18.21 7.42 5.66
CA LEU A 154 -17.14 6.87 4.81
C LEU A 154 -17.57 6.67 3.35
N SER A 155 -18.84 6.31 3.13
CA SER A 155 -19.34 6.13 1.76
C SER A 155 -19.59 7.45 1.06
N ASP A 156 -19.95 8.50 1.80
CA ASP A 156 -20.10 9.85 1.26
C ASP A 156 -18.75 10.44 0.89
N LEU A 157 -17.71 10.20 1.70
CA LEU A 157 -16.33 10.51 1.35
C LEU A 157 -15.93 9.87 0.01
N VAL A 158 -16.18 8.57 -0.17
CA VAL A 158 -15.85 7.86 -1.42
C VAL A 158 -16.61 8.45 -2.61
N ARG A 159 -17.90 8.78 -2.45
CA ARG A 159 -18.71 9.41 -3.51
C ARG A 159 -18.19 10.79 -3.85
N GLU A 160 -17.86 11.60 -2.85
CA GLU A 160 -17.29 12.93 -3.05
C GLU A 160 -15.96 12.84 -3.81
N LEU A 161 -15.05 11.97 -3.38
CA LEU A 161 -13.77 11.75 -4.06
C LEU A 161 -13.96 11.28 -5.51
N ALA A 162 -14.94 10.40 -5.78
CA ALA A 162 -15.25 9.97 -7.14
C ALA A 162 -15.68 11.12 -8.08
N THR A 163 -16.19 12.24 -7.54
CA THR A 163 -16.46 13.45 -8.36
C THR A 163 -15.19 14.21 -8.76
N ARG A 164 -14.07 13.97 -8.07
CA ARG A 164 -12.76 14.63 -8.28
C ARG A 164 -11.84 13.87 -9.26
N GLY A 165 -12.34 12.78 -9.85
CA GLY A 165 -11.65 11.97 -10.84
C GLY A 165 -11.53 10.50 -10.46
N GLU A 166 -10.81 9.75 -11.30
CA GLU A 166 -10.58 8.32 -11.06
C GLU A 166 -9.65 8.14 -9.86
N GLY A 167 -9.97 7.20 -8.96
CA GLY A 167 -9.17 6.90 -7.79
C GLY A 167 -9.01 5.41 -7.49
N ARG A 168 -8.32 5.11 -6.40
CA ARG A 168 -8.10 3.75 -5.88
C ARG A 168 -8.53 3.66 -4.42
N LEU A 169 -9.16 2.55 -4.07
CA LEU A 169 -9.54 2.24 -2.69
C LEU A 169 -8.68 1.08 -2.18
N LEU A 170 -8.04 1.27 -1.03
CA LEU A 170 -7.29 0.25 -0.32
C LEU A 170 -7.99 -0.03 1.00
N LEU A 171 -8.28 -1.28 1.29
CA LEU A 171 -8.94 -1.68 2.54
C LEU A 171 -8.00 -2.56 3.36
N PHE A 172 -7.81 -2.21 4.63
CA PHE A 172 -6.99 -2.99 5.57
C PHE A 172 -7.87 -3.50 6.72
N PRO A 173 -8.79 -4.44 6.48
CA PRO A 173 -9.57 -5.05 7.54
C PRO A 173 -8.70 -6.03 8.36
N THR A 174 -9.18 -6.37 9.55
CA THR A 174 -8.76 -7.59 10.26
C THR A 174 -9.66 -8.77 9.87
N GLU A 175 -9.33 -9.99 10.28
CA GLU A 175 -10.22 -11.14 10.10
C GLU A 175 -11.58 -10.94 10.78
N GLN A 176 -11.63 -10.21 11.89
CA GLN A 176 -12.87 -9.89 12.59
C GLN A 176 -13.67 -8.81 11.87
N SER A 177 -13.00 -7.78 11.35
CA SER A 177 -13.68 -6.61 10.77
C SER A 177 -13.92 -6.69 9.26
N ARG A 178 -13.34 -7.66 8.55
CA ARG A 178 -13.56 -7.84 7.09
C ARG A 178 -15.04 -7.94 6.72
N PHE A 179 -15.90 -8.40 7.61
CA PHE A 179 -17.34 -8.45 7.37
C PHE A 179 -18.14 -7.37 8.10
N ALA A 180 -17.48 -6.46 8.82
CA ALA A 180 -18.13 -5.33 9.47
C ALA A 180 -18.85 -4.44 8.45
N LEU A 181 -19.90 -3.76 8.92
CA LEU A 181 -20.77 -2.95 8.08
C LEU A 181 -19.97 -1.92 7.27
N ALA A 182 -19.04 -1.18 7.91
CA ALA A 182 -18.22 -0.17 7.25
C ALA A 182 -17.48 -0.71 6.01
N PHE A 183 -16.74 -1.82 6.14
CA PHE A 183 -16.02 -2.44 5.03
C PHE A 183 -16.95 -3.03 3.97
N ARG A 184 -18.11 -3.59 4.35
CA ARG A 184 -19.11 -4.05 3.37
C ARG A 184 -19.66 -2.90 2.55
N THR A 185 -20.10 -1.82 3.18
CA THR A 185 -20.65 -0.64 2.51
C THR A 185 -19.62 0.01 1.59
N LEU A 186 -18.34 0.04 1.99
CA LEU A 186 -17.25 0.52 1.14
C LEU A 186 -17.06 -0.34 -0.13
N ARG A 187 -17.09 -1.66 -0.01
CA ARG A 187 -17.02 -2.55 -1.19
C ARG A 187 -18.22 -2.37 -2.12
N GLU A 188 -19.41 -2.23 -1.57
CA GLU A 188 -20.64 -1.98 -2.34
C GLU A 188 -20.57 -0.63 -3.06
N THR A 189 -20.14 0.42 -2.36
CA THR A 189 -19.94 1.75 -2.92
C THR A 189 -18.88 1.74 -4.03
N ALA A 190 -17.75 1.06 -3.81
CA ALA A 190 -16.72 0.89 -4.83
C ALA A 190 -17.24 0.18 -6.07
N ARG A 191 -18.04 -0.90 -5.91
CA ARG A 191 -18.69 -1.59 -7.03
C ARG A 191 -19.67 -0.69 -7.79
N ALA A 192 -20.52 0.04 -7.07
CA ALA A 192 -21.50 0.95 -7.67
C ALA A 192 -20.81 2.05 -8.51
N LEU A 193 -19.69 2.57 -8.02
CA LEU A 193 -18.88 3.60 -8.69
C LEU A 193 -17.84 3.04 -9.67
N ARG A 194 -17.75 1.72 -9.82
CA ARG A 194 -16.75 1.01 -10.65
C ARG A 194 -15.29 1.38 -10.31
N LEU A 195 -15.04 1.66 -9.03
CA LEU A 195 -13.70 1.97 -8.53
C LEU A 195 -12.87 0.68 -8.42
N ARG A 196 -11.57 0.79 -8.74
CA ARG A 196 -10.62 -0.27 -8.44
C ARG A 196 -10.36 -0.31 -6.94
N LEU A 197 -10.59 -1.48 -6.36
CA LEU A 197 -10.41 -1.75 -4.94
C LEU A 197 -9.37 -2.86 -4.78
N TRP A 198 -8.42 -2.62 -3.89
CA TRP A 198 -7.55 -3.63 -3.33
C TRP A 198 -7.89 -3.79 -1.84
N GLN A 199 -7.72 -5.00 -1.32
CA GLN A 199 -7.90 -5.29 0.08
C GLN A 199 -6.77 -6.20 0.55
N ASP A 200 -6.28 -5.92 1.76
CA ASP A 200 -5.28 -6.76 2.40
C ASP A 200 -5.81 -8.19 2.63
N THR A 201 -4.87 -9.13 2.62
CA THR A 201 -5.13 -10.55 2.79
C THR A 201 -5.17 -10.93 4.28
N PRO A 202 -5.67 -12.13 4.60
CA PRO A 202 -5.52 -12.72 5.94
C PRO A 202 -4.08 -12.68 6.44
N ALA A 203 -3.91 -12.82 7.76
CA ALA A 203 -2.61 -12.90 8.41
C ALA A 203 -1.67 -13.90 7.69
N PRO A 204 -0.48 -13.48 7.25
CA PRO A 204 0.41 -14.34 6.49
C PRO A 204 1.13 -15.34 7.39
N ARG A 205 1.54 -16.46 6.80
CA ARG A 205 2.45 -17.44 7.41
C ARG A 205 3.89 -17.12 7.02
N LEU A 206 4.73 -16.89 8.00
CA LEU A 206 6.14 -16.51 7.82
C LEU A 206 7.05 -17.64 8.29
N ALA A 207 7.99 -18.03 7.44
CA ALA A 207 9.06 -18.94 7.81
C ALA A 207 10.29 -18.15 8.26
N LEU A 208 10.82 -18.51 9.43
CA LEU A 208 12.05 -17.95 10.00
C LEU A 208 13.18 -18.94 9.73
N LEU A 209 14.00 -18.65 8.73
CA LEU A 209 15.17 -19.47 8.41
C LEU A 209 16.30 -19.13 9.38
N ALA A 210 16.31 -19.85 10.50
CA ALA A 210 17.24 -19.63 11.59
C ALA A 210 17.49 -20.93 12.38
N ASP A 211 18.68 -21.07 12.93
CA ASP A 211 18.93 -22.06 13.98
C ASP A 211 18.20 -21.65 15.27
N ALA A 212 17.96 -22.61 16.18
CA ALA A 212 17.12 -22.41 17.37
C ALA A 212 17.55 -21.21 18.23
N ASP A 213 18.85 -20.98 18.34
CA ASP A 213 19.42 -19.91 19.17
C ASP A 213 19.22 -18.50 18.56
N GLU A 214 19.08 -18.41 17.23
CA GLU A 214 18.92 -17.13 16.50
C GLU A 214 17.45 -16.80 16.21
N ALA A 215 16.57 -17.82 16.23
CA ALA A 215 15.16 -17.68 15.86
C ALA A 215 14.39 -16.69 16.75
N SER A 216 14.71 -16.60 18.05
CA SER A 216 13.98 -15.74 18.98
C SER A 216 14.09 -14.25 18.63
N ALA A 217 15.30 -13.77 18.35
CA ALA A 217 15.52 -12.35 18.04
C ALA A 217 14.90 -11.96 16.70
N LEU A 218 14.92 -12.85 15.71
CA LEU A 218 14.22 -12.65 14.44
C LEU A 218 12.70 -12.65 14.65
N ALA A 219 12.17 -13.56 15.45
CA ALA A 219 10.75 -13.65 15.75
C ALA A 219 10.20 -12.37 16.40
N ASP A 220 10.95 -11.75 17.31
CA ASP A 220 10.53 -10.50 17.94
C ASP A 220 10.44 -9.35 16.94
N ARG A 221 11.43 -9.23 16.03
CA ARG A 221 11.39 -8.22 14.95
C ARG A 221 10.22 -8.45 14.00
N LEU A 222 9.98 -9.70 13.60
CA LEU A 222 8.87 -10.04 12.71
C LEU A 222 7.51 -9.88 13.39
N ARG A 223 7.40 -10.15 14.69
CA ARG A 223 6.17 -9.94 15.45
C ARG A 223 5.81 -8.46 15.50
N TRP A 224 6.81 -7.61 15.68
CA TRP A 224 6.61 -6.17 15.63
C TRP A 224 6.23 -5.67 14.22
N ALA A 225 6.91 -6.15 13.17
CA ALA A 225 6.69 -5.68 11.79
C ALA A 225 5.44 -6.25 11.09
N HIS A 226 5.06 -7.48 11.44
CA HIS A 226 3.97 -8.21 10.79
C HIS A 226 2.76 -8.48 11.69
N GLY A 227 2.85 -8.16 12.98
CA GLY A 227 1.73 -8.15 13.91
C GLY A 227 1.05 -9.51 14.05
N ASP A 228 -0.03 -9.70 13.31
CA ASP A 228 -0.92 -10.86 13.33
C ASP A 228 -0.37 -12.11 12.60
N ALA A 229 0.77 -11.99 11.93
CA ALA A 229 1.36 -13.06 11.16
C ALA A 229 1.72 -14.30 12.01
N VAL A 230 1.46 -15.48 11.45
CA VAL A 230 1.82 -16.77 12.05
C VAL A 230 3.26 -17.07 11.71
N GLN A 231 4.10 -17.31 12.71
CA GLN A 231 5.54 -17.51 12.54
C GLN A 231 5.94 -18.94 12.85
N GLU A 232 6.80 -19.52 12.01
CA GLU A 232 7.34 -20.86 12.21
C GLU A 232 8.86 -20.83 12.02
N ALA A 233 9.61 -21.31 13.02
CA ALA A 233 11.05 -21.47 12.91
C ALA A 233 11.37 -22.71 12.07
N VAL A 234 12.22 -22.51 11.06
CA VAL A 234 12.62 -23.55 10.12
C VAL A 234 14.14 -23.60 10.09
N SER A 235 14.70 -24.76 10.42
CA SER A 235 16.16 -24.94 10.38
C SER A 235 16.66 -24.81 8.93
N PRO A 236 17.69 -23.99 8.66
CA PRO A 236 18.29 -23.85 7.33
C PRO A 236 18.79 -25.18 6.74
N LYS A 237 19.20 -26.12 7.61
CA LYS A 237 19.73 -27.43 7.22
C LYS A 237 18.64 -28.42 6.81
N ALA A 238 17.40 -28.21 7.27
CA ALA A 238 16.27 -28.99 6.80
C ALA A 238 15.91 -28.48 5.41
N ARG A 239 15.76 -29.36 4.41
CA ARG A 239 15.09 -29.00 3.15
C ARG A 239 13.59 -28.96 3.43
N PRO A 240 13.02 -27.81 3.82
CA PRO A 240 11.65 -27.78 4.29
C PRO A 240 10.72 -27.90 3.09
N ASP A 241 9.51 -28.45 3.29
CA ASP A 241 8.48 -28.27 2.28
C ASP A 241 8.19 -26.77 2.20
N ARG A 242 8.55 -26.15 1.07
CA ARG A 242 8.41 -24.71 0.89
C ARG A 242 6.96 -24.28 0.68
N ARG A 243 6.03 -25.24 0.58
CA ARG A 243 4.59 -24.98 0.39
C ARG A 243 3.95 -24.52 1.70
N GLY A 244 3.14 -23.46 1.61
CA GLY A 244 2.27 -23.02 2.70
C GLY A 244 2.80 -21.86 3.54
N PHE A 245 3.96 -21.30 3.22
CA PHE A 245 4.42 -20.01 3.71
C PHE A 245 4.24 -18.93 2.65
N ASP A 246 3.85 -17.74 3.08
CA ASP A 246 3.68 -16.58 2.22
C ASP A 246 5.00 -15.83 2.01
N ALA A 247 5.89 -15.85 3.01
CA ALA A 247 7.23 -15.28 2.93
C ALA A 247 8.23 -15.98 3.86
N TRP A 248 9.51 -15.87 3.49
CA TRP A 248 10.65 -16.44 4.21
C TRP A 248 11.60 -15.31 4.63
N TYR A 249 12.11 -15.38 5.86
CA TYR A 249 13.07 -14.42 6.39
C TYR A 249 14.33 -15.16 6.84
N ALA A 250 15.45 -14.87 6.16
CA ALA A 250 16.74 -15.43 6.47
C ALA A 250 17.46 -14.61 7.55
N VAL A 251 17.92 -15.27 8.61
CA VAL A 251 18.56 -14.59 9.74
C VAL A 251 19.98 -14.11 9.43
N ARG A 252 20.66 -14.72 8.46
CA ARG A 252 22.01 -14.35 8.02
C ARG A 252 22.16 -14.34 6.49
N PRO A 253 23.18 -13.63 5.95
CA PRO A 253 23.42 -13.59 4.50
C PRO A 253 23.73 -14.94 3.88
N ASP A 254 24.52 -15.79 4.53
CA ASP A 254 24.85 -17.15 4.05
C ASP A 254 23.60 -18.02 3.91
N VAL A 255 22.70 -17.96 4.89
CA VAL A 255 21.40 -18.66 4.87
C VAL A 255 20.51 -18.12 3.74
N PHE A 256 20.52 -16.80 3.52
CA PHE A 256 19.80 -16.19 2.41
C PHE A 256 20.31 -16.70 1.06
N GLU A 257 21.62 -16.66 0.82
CA GLU A 257 22.21 -17.10 -0.44
C GLU A 257 21.91 -18.58 -0.72
N GLU A 258 22.01 -19.45 0.29
CA GLU A 258 21.65 -20.86 0.17
C GLU A 258 20.15 -21.02 -0.18
N ALA A 259 19.26 -20.32 0.52
CA ALA A 259 17.82 -20.38 0.27
C ALA A 259 17.43 -19.78 -1.10
N ALA A 260 18.16 -18.79 -1.59
CA ALA A 260 17.92 -18.12 -2.87
C ALA A 260 18.23 -19.01 -4.08
N THR A 261 19.03 -20.07 -3.92
CA THR A 261 19.31 -21.01 -5.03
C THR A 261 18.08 -21.75 -5.55
N ASP A 262 17.04 -21.86 -4.72
CA ASP A 262 15.79 -22.56 -5.04
C ASP A 262 14.62 -21.70 -4.53
N PHE A 263 14.40 -20.59 -5.24
CA PHE A 263 13.56 -19.45 -4.85
C PHE A 263 12.16 -19.85 -4.31
N PRO A 264 11.81 -19.52 -3.04
CA PRO A 264 10.41 -19.43 -2.63
C PRO A 264 9.75 -18.20 -3.27
N SER A 265 8.42 -18.08 -3.18
CA SER A 265 7.68 -16.92 -3.72
C SER A 265 8.21 -15.57 -3.22
N LEU A 266 8.50 -15.45 -1.92
CA LEU A 266 9.13 -14.28 -1.30
C LEU A 266 10.18 -14.70 -0.28
N LEU A 267 11.41 -14.21 -0.45
CA LEU A 267 12.55 -14.41 0.47
C LEU A 267 13.18 -13.05 0.79
N PHE A 268 13.30 -12.74 2.08
CA PHE A 268 13.92 -11.53 2.58
C PHE A 268 15.20 -11.87 3.35
N GLY A 269 16.27 -11.13 3.08
CA GLY A 269 17.51 -11.22 3.82
C GLY A 269 17.49 -10.39 5.13
N PRO A 270 18.58 -10.46 5.90
CA PRO A 270 18.72 -9.68 7.13
C PRO A 270 18.58 -8.17 6.88
N GLY A 271 17.90 -7.46 7.79
CA GLY A 271 17.62 -6.03 7.68
C GLY A 271 16.37 -5.67 6.87
N LEU A 272 15.71 -6.67 6.26
CA LEU A 272 14.45 -6.51 5.52
C LEU A 272 13.24 -7.08 6.29
N GLU A 273 13.34 -7.23 7.61
CA GLU A 273 12.29 -7.80 8.46
C GLU A 273 10.97 -7.00 8.48
N ALA A 274 10.99 -5.74 8.01
CA ALA A 274 9.78 -4.94 7.84
C ALA A 274 9.36 -4.77 6.37
N CYS A 275 9.97 -5.53 5.45
CA CYS A 275 9.59 -5.55 4.05
C CYS A 275 8.50 -6.59 3.78
N TRP A 276 7.63 -6.27 2.83
CA TRP A 276 6.59 -7.14 2.32
C TRP A 276 6.35 -6.81 0.84
N LEU A 277 5.87 -7.77 0.05
CA LEU A 277 5.48 -7.50 -1.33
C LEU A 277 4.08 -8.03 -1.60
N HIS A 278 3.22 -7.15 -2.07
CA HIS A 278 1.92 -7.50 -2.62
C HIS A 278 2.07 -7.71 -4.12
N GLU A 279 2.09 -8.96 -4.59
CA GLU A 279 2.43 -9.32 -5.98
C GLU A 279 1.74 -8.49 -7.07
N ARG A 280 0.50 -8.06 -6.82
CA ARG A 280 -0.34 -7.34 -7.79
C ARG A 280 -0.54 -5.85 -7.48
N LEU A 281 0.05 -5.35 -6.39
CA LEU A 281 -0.10 -3.96 -5.98
C LEU A 281 1.20 -3.20 -6.21
N THR A 282 1.44 -2.86 -7.47
CA THR A 282 2.60 -2.07 -7.92
C THR A 282 2.17 -0.64 -8.29
N PRO A 283 3.08 0.30 -8.58
CA PRO A 283 2.69 1.65 -9.01
C PRO A 283 1.74 1.66 -10.23
N ALA A 284 1.81 0.63 -11.09
CA ALA A 284 0.90 0.48 -12.23
C ALA A 284 -0.58 0.34 -11.81
N PHE A 285 -0.87 -0.20 -10.61
CA PHE A 285 -2.24 -0.24 -10.09
C PHE A 285 -2.82 1.17 -9.92
N PHE A 286 -1.97 2.14 -9.58
CA PHE A 286 -2.31 3.53 -9.29
C PHE A 286 -2.17 4.46 -10.50
N ARG A 287 -1.95 3.90 -11.70
CA ARG A 287 -1.90 4.66 -12.94
C ARG A 287 -3.08 4.34 -13.84
N VAL A 288 -3.38 5.28 -14.72
CA VAL A 288 -4.42 5.18 -15.75
C VAL A 288 -3.80 5.38 -17.11
N ALA A 289 -4.07 4.47 -18.03
CA ALA A 289 -3.61 4.55 -19.41
C ALA A 289 -4.77 4.90 -20.34
N ARG A 290 -4.63 6.00 -21.07
CA ARG A 290 -5.59 6.44 -22.08
C ARG A 290 -4.99 6.21 -23.46
N HIS A 291 -5.77 5.64 -24.36
CA HIS A 291 -5.32 5.30 -25.71
C HIS A 291 -6.16 6.06 -26.73
N ALA A 292 -5.49 6.61 -27.75
CA ALA A 292 -6.12 7.17 -28.94
C ALA A 292 -5.54 6.44 -30.15
N VAL A 293 -6.39 5.85 -30.98
CA VAL A 293 -6.00 5.10 -32.18
C VAL A 293 -6.79 5.62 -33.36
N ARG A 294 -6.14 5.80 -34.51
CA ARG A 294 -6.80 6.15 -35.76
C ARG A 294 -6.14 5.48 -36.96
N LEU A 295 -6.91 5.32 -38.02
CA LEU A 295 -6.37 5.06 -39.36
C LEU A 295 -5.68 6.32 -39.90
N HIS A 296 -4.58 6.13 -40.60
CA HIS A 296 -4.04 7.12 -41.50
C HIS A 296 -4.88 7.08 -42.80
N PRO A 297 -5.34 8.22 -43.32
CA PRO A 297 -5.89 8.27 -44.67
C PRO A 297 -4.81 7.93 -45.70
#